data_AF-A0A660ZEB1-F1
#
_entry.id   AF-A0A660ZEB1-F1
#
_cell.length_a   1.000
_cell.length_b   1.000
_cell.length_c   1.000
_cell.angle_alpha   90.00
_cell.angle_beta   90.00
_cell.angle_gamma   90.00
#
_symmetry.space_group_name_H-M   'P 1'
#
loop_
_entity.id
_entity.type
_entity.pdbx_description
1 polymer ?
#
loop_
_entity_poly.entity_id
_entity_poly.type
_entity_poly.pdbx_seq_one_letter_code
_entity_poly.pdbx_strand_id
1 'polypeptide(L)'
;MLRRLVIFSGVVLVALFVFSGCTSEETEVLPPENLQYAVTSDGSGLSLTWDAVTDADGYRVYVDDDLIYEGTSTSYTVTNVGKEIGVSAYKGNLESDRVTINVAPVSSDITIYERSSTGYSAMGWNSDGVAVSYSLLDTANYPNFHIYLDDFTPNQVVPAQIHFVAPSYNSQGDAFNDIETGFKVALTSNLDSITIADPVGSGYVSPYTQDPLVVNTVYHIWIDTQPYGELNTGDHFAKVKVLSIGTDGAVQLQCVYQRISMLRWLPTP
;
A
#
# COMPACT_ATOMS: atom_id res chain seq x y z
N MET A 1 47.14 -63.24 -48.96
CA MET A 1 46.55 -62.47 -47.84
C MET A 1 47.32 -61.15 -47.76
N LEU A 2 46.70 -60.02 -48.14
CA LEU A 2 46.30 -58.92 -47.22
C LEU A 2 47.47 -58.47 -46.30
N ARG A 3 47.92 -57.22 -46.20
CA ARG A 3 47.28 -55.91 -46.44
C ARG A 3 48.37 -54.81 -46.39
N ARG A 4 48.18 -53.75 -47.17
CA ARG A 4 48.96 -52.50 -47.21
C ARG A 4 48.87 -51.74 -45.86
N LEU A 5 49.94 -51.05 -45.47
CA LEU A 5 49.88 -49.94 -44.51
C LEU A 5 50.39 -48.67 -45.20
N VAL A 6 49.51 -47.68 -45.30
CA VAL A 6 49.71 -46.37 -45.94
C VAL A 6 50.09 -45.37 -44.85
N ILE A 7 51.15 -44.60 -45.10
CA ILE A 7 51.59 -43.48 -44.26
C ILE A 7 50.72 -42.26 -44.58
N PHE A 8 49.98 -41.72 -43.62
CA PHE A 8 49.31 -40.43 -43.73
C PHE A 8 50.14 -39.34 -43.06
N SER A 9 50.66 -38.43 -43.88
CA SER A 9 51.19 -37.12 -43.49
C SER A 9 50.02 -36.21 -43.15
N GLY A 10 49.95 -35.71 -41.92
CA GLY A 10 48.94 -34.74 -41.47
C GLY A 10 49.61 -33.40 -41.18
N VAL A 11 49.45 -32.45 -42.11
CA VAL A 11 49.76 -31.03 -41.89
C VAL A 11 48.60 -30.42 -41.11
N VAL A 12 48.87 -29.92 -39.90
CA VAL A 12 47.88 -29.19 -39.08
C VAL A 12 47.92 -27.72 -39.48
N LEU A 13 46.89 -27.25 -40.18
CA LEU A 13 46.68 -25.85 -40.52
C LEU A 13 45.93 -25.18 -39.34
N VAL A 14 46.60 -24.27 -38.62
CA VAL A 14 45.94 -23.44 -37.59
C VAL A 14 45.28 -22.26 -38.31
N ALA A 15 43.96 -22.31 -38.45
CA ALA A 15 43.16 -21.18 -38.93
C ALA A 15 42.99 -20.18 -37.77
N LEU A 16 43.61 -19.01 -37.90
CA LEU A 16 43.47 -17.89 -36.98
C LEU A 16 42.15 -17.16 -37.31
N PHE A 17 41.07 -17.45 -36.57
CA PHE A 17 39.82 -16.70 -36.64
C PHE A 17 39.99 -15.37 -35.91
N VAL A 18 40.25 -14.30 -36.66
CA VAL A 18 40.13 -12.93 -36.15
C VAL A 18 38.65 -12.60 -36.15
N PHE A 19 37.98 -12.76 -35.00
CA PHE A 19 36.70 -12.13 -34.76
C PHE A 19 36.95 -10.62 -34.65
N SER A 20 36.89 -9.91 -35.78
CA SER A 20 36.57 -8.48 -35.77
C SER A 20 35.11 -8.36 -35.35
N GLY A 21 34.85 -8.50 -34.05
CA GLY A 21 33.63 -8.00 -33.45
C GLY A 21 33.65 -6.49 -33.63
N CYS A 22 32.90 -6.01 -34.63
CA CYS A 22 32.48 -4.63 -34.65
C CYS A 22 31.61 -4.48 -33.40
N THR A 23 32.15 -3.90 -32.32
CA THR A 23 31.31 -3.44 -31.21
C THR A 23 30.44 -2.35 -31.79
N SER A 24 29.24 -2.71 -32.23
CA SER A 24 28.17 -1.74 -32.42
C SER A 24 27.88 -1.16 -31.05
N GLU A 25 28.07 0.14 -30.87
CA GLU A 25 27.53 0.81 -29.70
C GLU A 25 26.02 0.64 -29.77
N GLU A 26 25.50 -0.28 -28.95
CA GLU A 26 24.07 -0.43 -28.75
C GLU A 26 23.57 0.91 -28.24
N THR A 27 22.70 1.55 -29.01
CA THR A 27 22.20 2.89 -28.68
C THR A 27 21.31 2.78 -27.46
N GLU A 28 21.86 2.95 -26.27
CA GLU A 28 21.11 2.92 -25.01
C GLU A 28 20.00 3.98 -25.03
N VAL A 29 18.83 3.62 -24.49
CA VAL A 29 17.72 4.55 -24.25
C VAL A 29 17.76 4.93 -22.78
N LEU A 30 17.85 6.23 -22.50
CA LEU A 30 17.90 6.71 -21.12
C LEU A 30 16.52 6.59 -20.45
N PRO A 31 16.48 6.32 -19.13
CA PRO A 31 15.22 6.33 -18.38
C PRO A 31 14.61 7.75 -18.33
N PRO A 32 13.28 7.86 -18.21
CA PRO A 32 12.63 9.15 -18.02
C PRO A 32 13.03 9.76 -16.67
N GLU A 33 13.20 11.07 -16.61
CA GLU A 33 13.52 11.79 -15.37
C GLU A 33 12.28 12.48 -14.79
N ASN A 34 12.39 12.98 -13.55
CA ASN A 34 11.38 13.79 -12.88
C ASN A 34 9.99 13.13 -12.85
N LEU A 35 9.95 11.82 -12.64
CA LEU A 35 8.70 11.09 -12.42
C LEU A 35 8.00 11.62 -11.17
N GLN A 36 6.81 12.17 -11.36
CA GLN A 36 5.93 12.69 -10.32
C GLN A 36 4.58 12.00 -10.38
N TYR A 37 3.83 12.08 -9.28
CA TYR A 37 2.48 11.56 -9.22
C TYR A 37 1.53 12.49 -8.47
N ALA A 38 0.24 12.36 -8.77
CA ALA A 38 -0.86 12.93 -8.01
C ALA A 38 -1.98 11.88 -7.89
N VAL A 39 -2.56 11.76 -6.70
CA VAL A 39 -3.73 10.89 -6.49
C VAL A 39 -4.95 11.51 -7.16
N THR A 40 -5.72 10.71 -7.88
CA THR A 40 -6.91 11.14 -8.64
C THR A 40 -8.08 10.19 -8.42
N SER A 41 -9.23 10.51 -9.02
CA SER A 41 -10.40 9.61 -9.06
C SER A 41 -10.85 9.18 -7.66
N ASP A 42 -10.92 10.14 -6.75
CA ASP A 42 -11.25 9.92 -5.35
C ASP A 42 -10.41 8.80 -4.71
N GLY A 43 -9.11 8.78 -5.00
CA GLY A 43 -8.18 7.82 -4.43
C GLY A 43 -8.04 6.49 -5.16
N SER A 44 -8.82 6.22 -6.23
CA SER A 44 -8.62 4.98 -7.01
C SER A 44 -7.57 5.10 -8.10
N GLY A 45 -7.19 6.32 -8.50
CA GLY A 45 -6.25 6.56 -9.58
C GLY A 45 -4.99 7.27 -9.14
N LEU A 46 -3.94 7.12 -9.95
CA LEU A 46 -2.67 7.81 -9.78
C LEU A 46 -2.26 8.43 -11.13
N SER A 47 -2.32 9.75 -11.25
CA SER A 47 -1.83 10.46 -12.42
C SER A 47 -0.32 10.61 -12.33
N LEU A 48 0.38 10.19 -13.37
CA LEU A 48 1.84 10.24 -13.51
C LEU A 48 2.24 11.28 -14.53
N THR A 49 3.37 11.95 -14.29
CA THR A 49 4.04 12.83 -15.25
C THR A 49 5.54 12.63 -15.19
N TRP A 50 6.22 12.69 -16.33
CA TRP A 50 7.67 12.57 -16.42
C TRP A 50 8.23 13.42 -17.56
N ASP A 51 9.55 13.61 -17.57
CA ASP A 51 10.21 14.38 -18.62
C ASP A 51 10.38 13.58 -19.91
N ALA A 52 10.34 14.29 -21.05
CA ALA A 52 10.53 13.67 -22.34
C ALA A 52 11.98 13.18 -22.52
N VAL A 53 12.16 11.93 -22.92
CA VAL A 53 13.46 11.35 -23.27
C VAL A 53 13.78 11.65 -24.74
N THR A 54 14.97 12.19 -25.00
CA THR A 54 15.41 12.51 -26.36
C THR A 54 15.55 11.23 -27.18
N ASP A 55 15.03 11.27 -28.42
CA ASP A 55 15.03 10.16 -29.38
C ASP A 55 14.28 8.88 -28.96
N ALA A 56 13.48 8.92 -27.89
CA ALA A 56 12.57 7.82 -27.55
C ALA A 56 11.37 7.79 -28.52
N ASP A 57 10.95 6.58 -28.90
CA ASP A 57 9.73 6.37 -29.69
C ASP A 57 8.47 6.50 -28.81
N GLY A 58 8.60 6.25 -27.51
CA GLY A 58 7.54 6.38 -26.53
C GLY A 58 7.93 5.86 -25.15
N TYR A 59 6.93 5.57 -24.34
CA TYR A 59 7.04 5.16 -22.94
C TYR A 59 6.16 3.95 -22.67
N ARG A 60 6.58 3.17 -21.67
CA ARG A 60 5.81 2.06 -21.10
C ARG A 60 5.56 2.33 -19.62
N VAL A 61 4.35 2.04 -19.16
CA VAL A 61 3.98 2.10 -17.74
C VAL A 61 3.62 0.71 -17.24
N TYR A 62 4.15 0.39 -16.07
CA TYR A 62 4.02 -0.90 -15.41
C TYR A 62 3.37 -0.76 -14.04
N VAL A 63 2.61 -1.78 -13.65
CA VAL A 63 2.14 -1.99 -12.28
C VAL A 63 2.57 -3.38 -11.85
N ASP A 64 3.36 -3.49 -10.78
CA ASP A 64 3.88 -4.78 -10.28
C ASP A 64 4.46 -5.66 -11.40
N ASP A 65 5.32 -5.07 -12.25
CA ASP A 65 5.92 -5.66 -13.46
C ASP A 65 5.00 -5.90 -14.67
N ASP A 66 3.68 -5.78 -14.53
CA ASP A 66 2.73 -5.92 -15.65
C ASP A 66 2.68 -4.64 -16.49
N LEU A 67 2.91 -4.78 -17.80
CA LEU A 67 2.78 -3.68 -18.76
C LEU A 67 1.29 -3.30 -18.91
N ILE A 68 0.93 -2.08 -18.51
CA ILE A 68 -0.45 -1.59 -18.59
C ILE A 68 -0.66 -0.49 -19.64
N TYR A 69 0.42 0.13 -20.12
CA TYR A 69 0.36 1.18 -21.13
C TYR A 69 1.63 1.23 -21.97
N GLU A 70 1.46 1.51 -23.26
CA GLU A 70 2.51 1.89 -24.19
C GLU A 70 2.00 3.06 -25.06
N GLY A 71 2.79 4.12 -25.19
CA GLY A 71 2.43 5.26 -26.03
C GLY A 71 3.41 6.43 -25.95
N THR A 72 3.09 7.54 -26.61
CA THR A 72 4.02 8.68 -26.79
C THR A 72 3.83 9.81 -25.79
N SER A 73 2.76 9.78 -24.98
CA SER A 73 2.49 10.80 -23.98
C SER A 73 3.50 10.75 -22.84
N THR A 74 3.84 11.90 -22.28
CA THR A 74 4.68 12.04 -21.07
C THR A 74 3.85 12.10 -19.78
N SER A 75 2.65 11.53 -19.84
CA SER A 75 1.73 11.41 -18.72
C SER A 75 0.78 10.25 -18.92
N TYR A 76 0.34 9.67 -17.81
CA TYR A 76 -0.61 8.56 -17.81
C TYR A 76 -1.33 8.46 -16.47
N THR A 77 -2.62 8.13 -16.47
CA THR A 77 -3.38 7.88 -15.24
C THR A 77 -3.54 6.39 -15.02
N VAL A 78 -2.87 5.88 -13.98
CA VAL A 78 -2.96 4.47 -13.57
C VAL A 78 -4.24 4.25 -12.79
N THR A 79 -5.00 3.22 -13.16
CA THR A 79 -6.18 2.73 -12.42
C THR A 79 -6.02 1.28 -11.95
N ASN A 80 -5.00 0.58 -12.43
CA ASN A 80 -4.60 -0.73 -11.95
C ASN A 80 -3.96 -0.60 -10.56
N VAL A 81 -4.54 -1.28 -9.58
CA VAL A 81 -4.02 -1.31 -8.21
C VAL A 81 -2.77 -2.18 -8.15
N GLY A 82 -1.71 -1.67 -7.53
CA GLY A 82 -0.48 -2.44 -7.26
C GLY A 82 0.36 -1.82 -6.15
N LYS A 83 1.57 -2.35 -5.97
CA LYS A 83 2.53 -1.93 -4.94
C LYS A 83 3.70 -1.11 -5.51
N GLU A 84 4.02 -1.30 -6.77
CA GLU A 84 5.05 -0.53 -7.47
C GLU A 84 4.55 -0.07 -8.84
N ILE A 85 4.86 1.17 -9.17
CA ILE A 85 4.61 1.76 -10.50
C ILE A 85 5.96 1.98 -11.16
N GLY A 86 6.13 1.52 -12.39
CA GLY A 86 7.36 1.72 -13.17
C GLY A 86 7.09 2.46 -14.46
N VAL A 87 7.99 3.37 -14.85
CA VAL A 87 7.96 4.03 -16.16
C VAL A 87 9.31 3.87 -16.84
N SER A 88 9.30 3.43 -18.10
CA SER A 88 10.49 3.34 -18.96
C SER A 88 10.24 4.05 -20.29
N ALA A 89 11.32 4.43 -20.97
CA ALA A 89 11.30 4.89 -22.36
C ALA A 89 11.72 3.74 -23.28
N TYR A 90 11.20 3.72 -24.51
CA TYR A 90 11.61 2.71 -25.51
C TYR A 90 11.97 3.35 -26.86
N LYS A 91 12.83 2.67 -27.62
CA LYS A 91 13.20 3.01 -29.00
C LYS A 91 13.42 1.74 -29.82
N GLY A 92 12.55 1.48 -30.78
CA GLY A 92 12.49 0.20 -31.48
C GLY A 92 12.31 -0.96 -30.49
N ASN A 93 13.31 -1.85 -30.44
CA ASN A 93 13.31 -3.00 -29.53
C ASN A 93 14.05 -2.73 -28.21
N LEU A 94 14.63 -1.55 -28.03
CA LEU A 94 15.36 -1.18 -26.82
C LEU A 94 14.42 -0.52 -25.82
N GLU A 95 14.65 -0.78 -24.54
CA GLU A 95 13.91 -0.21 -23.42
C GLU A 95 14.91 0.21 -22.35
N SER A 96 14.69 1.37 -21.75
CA SER A 96 15.50 1.87 -20.64
C SER A 96 15.27 1.07 -19.36
N ASP A 97 16.11 1.31 -18.35
CA ASP A 97 15.73 1.03 -16.97
C ASP A 97 14.42 1.73 -16.60
N ARG A 98 13.73 1.19 -15.58
CA ARG A 98 12.51 1.79 -15.05
C ARG A 98 12.82 2.78 -13.93
N VAL A 99 12.18 3.93 -13.96
CA VAL A 99 12.02 4.77 -12.77
C VAL A 99 10.75 4.35 -12.05
N THR A 100 10.85 4.13 -10.74
CA THR A 100 9.75 3.53 -9.96
C THR A 100 9.22 4.45 -8.86
N ILE A 101 7.94 4.27 -8.54
CA ILE A 101 7.27 4.81 -7.35
C ILE A 101 6.78 3.64 -6.51
N ASN A 102 7.21 3.59 -5.25
CA ASN A 102 6.70 2.63 -4.28
C ASN A 102 5.39 3.16 -3.69
N VAL A 103 4.29 2.48 -3.99
CA VAL A 103 2.94 2.77 -3.51
C VAL A 103 2.42 1.67 -2.57
N ALA A 104 3.31 0.77 -2.14
CA ALA A 104 2.96 -0.36 -1.30
C ALA A 104 2.42 0.10 0.06
N PRO A 105 1.25 -0.42 0.48
CA PRO A 105 0.76 -0.20 1.83
C PRO A 105 1.63 -0.99 2.83
N VAL A 106 1.57 -0.58 4.09
CA VAL A 106 2.37 -1.17 5.17
C VAL A 106 1.49 -2.10 6.00
N SER A 107 1.96 -3.33 6.19
CA SER A 107 1.29 -4.32 7.02
C SER A 107 1.91 -4.35 8.41
N SER A 108 1.08 -4.46 9.45
CA SER A 108 1.52 -4.59 10.83
C SER A 108 0.48 -5.31 11.68
N ASP A 109 0.93 -6.06 12.68
CA ASP A 109 0.07 -6.67 13.67
C ASP A 109 0.16 -5.89 14.98
N ILE A 110 -0.97 -5.74 15.68
CA ILE A 110 -1.02 -4.99 16.93
C ILE A 110 -2.04 -5.59 17.89
N THR A 111 -1.78 -5.41 19.19
CA THR A 111 -2.79 -5.65 20.23
C THR A 111 -3.09 -4.32 20.93
N ILE A 112 -4.36 -3.98 21.00
CA ILE A 112 -4.89 -2.88 21.82
C ILE A 112 -6.00 -3.41 22.72
N TYR A 113 -6.34 -2.65 23.75
CA TYR A 113 -7.23 -3.10 24.81
C TYR A 113 -8.47 -2.23 24.89
N GLU A 114 -9.59 -2.78 25.34
CA GLU A 114 -10.74 -1.98 25.78
C GLU A 114 -10.29 -0.93 26.83
N ARG A 115 -10.91 0.27 26.83
CA ARG A 115 -10.49 1.44 27.62
C ARG A 115 -10.47 1.24 29.14
N SER A 116 -11.31 0.36 29.68
CA SER A 116 -11.39 0.03 31.11
C SER A 116 -10.42 -1.10 31.49
N SER A 117 -9.71 -1.68 30.52
CA SER A 117 -8.66 -2.67 30.75
C SER A 117 -7.31 -2.02 31.13
N THR A 118 -6.30 -2.86 31.39
CA THR A 118 -4.98 -2.42 31.89
C THR A 118 -3.96 -2.09 30.80
N GLY A 119 -4.24 -2.44 29.54
CA GLY A 119 -3.33 -2.22 28.41
C GLY A 119 -3.57 -0.89 27.68
N TYR A 120 -2.87 -0.71 26.55
CA TYR A 120 -3.00 0.49 25.73
C TYR A 120 -4.24 0.39 24.84
N SER A 121 -5.14 1.36 24.99
CA SER A 121 -6.48 1.29 24.41
C SER A 121 -6.65 2.02 23.09
N ALA A 122 -5.63 2.78 22.68
CA ALA A 122 -5.62 3.51 21.43
C ALA A 122 -4.55 2.98 20.48
N MET A 123 -4.75 3.18 19.18
CA MET A 123 -3.75 2.96 18.15
C MET A 123 -3.73 4.06 17.10
N GLY A 124 -2.55 4.26 16.52
CA GLY A 124 -2.35 5.04 15.30
C GLY A 124 -1.28 4.39 14.42
N TRP A 125 -1.05 4.96 13.25
CA TRP A 125 0.06 4.57 12.38
C TRP A 125 1.13 5.64 12.46
N ASN A 126 2.39 5.24 12.64
CA ASN A 126 3.51 6.16 12.66
C ASN A 126 3.88 6.63 11.23
N SER A 127 4.93 7.45 11.10
CA SER A 127 5.41 7.94 9.80
C SER A 127 5.82 6.84 8.83
N ASP A 128 6.21 5.67 9.35
CA ASP A 128 6.58 4.50 8.55
C ASP A 128 5.36 3.63 8.21
N GLY A 129 4.15 4.04 8.60
CA GLY A 129 2.90 3.31 8.37
C GLY A 129 2.74 2.07 9.24
N VAL A 130 3.52 1.92 10.31
CA VAL A 130 3.43 0.80 11.25
C VAL A 130 2.45 1.16 12.35
N ALA A 131 1.55 0.24 12.70
CA ALA A 131 0.62 0.42 13.81
C ALA A 131 1.36 0.49 15.16
N VAL A 132 1.02 1.48 15.98
CA VAL A 132 1.57 1.73 17.32
C VAL A 132 0.43 1.94 18.30
N SER A 133 0.55 1.40 19.51
CA SER A 133 -0.46 1.54 20.57
C SER A 133 -0.11 2.64 21.56
N TYR A 134 -1.13 3.28 22.10
CA TYR A 134 -1.02 4.44 22.98
C TYR A 134 -1.93 4.31 24.19
N SER A 135 -1.46 4.85 25.33
CA SER A 135 -2.29 4.99 26.52
C SER A 135 -3.21 6.20 26.39
N LEU A 136 -4.50 6.01 26.67
CA LEU A 136 -5.49 7.10 26.79
C LEU A 136 -5.27 7.97 28.04
N LEU A 137 -4.45 7.52 29.00
CA LEU A 137 -4.18 8.25 30.24
C LEU A 137 -3.08 9.31 30.08
N ASP A 138 -2.33 9.27 28.98
CA ASP A 138 -1.25 10.20 28.69
C ASP A 138 -1.64 11.13 27.55
N THR A 139 -1.90 12.39 27.91
CA THR A 139 -2.37 13.42 26.97
C THR A 139 -1.33 13.78 25.91
N ALA A 140 -0.05 13.47 26.12
CA ALA A 140 0.97 13.64 25.09
C ALA A 140 0.74 12.73 23.87
N ASN A 141 -0.03 11.64 24.04
CA ASN A 141 -0.34 10.72 22.95
C ASN A 141 -1.49 11.18 22.08
N TYR A 142 -2.31 12.13 22.53
CA TYR A 142 -3.57 12.50 21.87
C TYR A 142 -3.41 12.83 20.39
N PRO A 143 -2.36 13.54 19.93
CA PRO A 143 -2.18 13.81 18.51
C PRO A 143 -1.83 12.58 17.64
N ASN A 144 -1.48 11.44 18.23
CA ASN A 144 -0.82 10.33 17.52
C ASN A 144 -1.70 9.12 17.23
N PHE A 145 -2.93 9.07 17.77
CA PHE A 145 -3.83 7.94 17.58
C PHE A 145 -5.07 8.30 16.76
N HIS A 146 -5.51 7.31 16.01
CA HIS A 146 -6.60 7.41 15.04
C HIS A 146 -7.82 6.59 15.48
N ILE A 147 -7.61 5.60 16.35
CA ILE A 147 -8.65 4.66 16.80
C ILE A 147 -8.43 4.39 18.30
N TYR A 148 -9.51 4.23 19.05
CA TYR A 148 -9.46 3.58 20.36
C TYR A 148 -10.60 2.56 20.52
N LEU A 149 -10.49 1.71 21.54
CA LEU A 149 -11.52 0.72 21.86
C LEU A 149 -12.35 1.14 23.07
N ASP A 150 -13.67 1.03 22.93
CA ASP A 150 -14.64 1.26 24.00
C ASP A 150 -15.75 0.22 23.89
N ASP A 151 -16.23 -0.29 25.02
CA ASP A 151 -17.43 -1.12 25.09
C ASP A 151 -18.69 -0.34 25.51
N PHE A 152 -18.53 0.95 25.78
CA PHE A 152 -19.52 1.89 26.29
C PHE A 152 -20.18 1.45 27.62
N THR A 153 -19.52 0.58 28.37
CA THR A 153 -19.93 0.11 29.69
C THR A 153 -18.94 0.59 30.76
N PRO A 154 -19.25 1.68 31.49
CA PRO A 154 -18.28 2.31 32.37
C PRO A 154 -17.66 1.36 33.41
N ASN A 155 -16.32 1.33 33.46
CA ASN A 155 -15.52 0.56 34.41
C ASN A 155 -15.70 -0.96 34.29
N GLN A 156 -16.12 -1.46 33.14
CA GLN A 156 -16.24 -2.88 32.86
C GLN A 156 -15.51 -3.20 31.56
N VAL A 157 -15.17 -4.48 31.43
CA VAL A 157 -14.71 -5.05 30.17
C VAL A 157 -15.78 -6.02 29.73
N VAL A 158 -16.50 -5.67 28.67
CA VAL A 158 -17.55 -6.47 28.06
C VAL A 158 -17.12 -6.82 26.64
N PRO A 159 -16.39 -7.95 26.44
CA PRO A 159 -15.80 -8.31 25.15
C PRO A 159 -16.77 -8.31 23.96
N ALA A 160 -18.03 -8.69 24.20
CA ALA A 160 -19.08 -8.73 23.18
C ALA A 160 -19.63 -7.36 22.78
N GLN A 161 -19.16 -6.28 23.41
CA GLN A 161 -19.61 -4.91 23.19
C GLN A 161 -18.48 -3.98 22.76
N ILE A 162 -17.25 -4.46 22.59
CA ILE A 162 -16.12 -3.63 22.19
C ILE A 162 -16.33 -3.11 20.76
N HIS A 163 -16.08 -1.82 20.54
CA HIS A 163 -16.18 -1.13 19.25
C HIS A 163 -14.86 -0.48 18.87
N PHE A 164 -14.65 -0.26 17.56
CA PHE A 164 -13.73 0.78 17.11
C PHE A 164 -14.39 2.15 17.30
N VAL A 165 -13.63 3.10 17.83
CA VAL A 165 -14.11 4.45 18.09
C VAL A 165 -13.12 5.49 17.58
N ALA A 166 -13.64 6.53 16.94
CA ALA A 166 -12.85 7.67 16.51
C ALA A 166 -12.47 8.54 17.72
N PRO A 167 -11.25 9.07 17.78
CA PRO A 167 -10.78 9.92 18.87
C PRO A 167 -11.51 11.26 18.98
N SER A 168 -12.19 11.70 17.92
CA SER A 168 -13.13 12.83 17.93
C SER A 168 -14.41 12.59 18.73
N TYR A 169 -14.67 11.36 19.16
CA TYR A 169 -15.80 10.99 19.99
C TYR A 169 -15.34 10.36 21.30
N ASN A 170 -15.86 10.85 22.43
CA ASN A 170 -15.67 10.24 23.74
C ASN A 170 -16.98 10.27 24.53
N SER A 171 -17.52 9.09 24.83
CA SER A 171 -18.78 8.95 25.58
C SER A 171 -18.68 9.41 27.04
N GLN A 172 -17.46 9.54 27.57
CA GLN A 172 -17.18 9.83 28.99
C GLN A 172 -16.57 11.22 29.22
N GLY A 173 -16.47 12.08 28.19
CA GLY A 173 -15.86 13.40 28.33
C GLY A 173 -15.61 14.08 26.99
N ASP A 174 -14.61 14.96 26.98
CA ASP A 174 -14.19 15.66 25.76
C ASP A 174 -13.50 14.70 24.77
N ALA A 175 -13.54 15.06 23.50
CA ALA A 175 -12.78 14.38 22.45
C ALA A 175 -11.27 14.35 22.77
N PHE A 176 -10.60 13.29 22.34
CA PHE A 176 -9.16 13.16 22.53
C PHE A 176 -8.38 13.98 21.50
N ASN A 177 -8.84 14.02 20.25
CA ASN A 177 -8.31 14.86 19.18
C ASN A 177 -9.39 15.09 18.10
N ASP A 178 -9.07 15.85 17.04
CA ASP A 178 -10.03 16.22 15.99
C ASP A 178 -10.12 15.22 14.81
N ILE A 179 -9.48 14.05 14.92
CA ILE A 179 -9.42 13.05 13.84
C ILE A 179 -10.72 12.24 13.81
N GLU A 180 -11.41 12.28 12.68
CA GLU A 180 -12.70 11.61 12.47
C GLU A 180 -12.50 10.32 11.69
N THR A 181 -12.13 9.26 12.39
CA THR A 181 -11.95 7.96 11.73
C THR A 181 -13.30 7.29 11.47
N GLY A 182 -13.63 7.05 10.20
CA GLY A 182 -14.80 6.30 9.76
C GLY A 182 -14.52 4.79 9.64
N PHE A 183 -15.51 3.99 10.02
CA PHE A 183 -15.44 2.52 10.00
C PHE A 183 -16.54 1.93 9.13
N LYS A 184 -16.22 0.85 8.41
CA LYS A 184 -17.19 0.07 7.62
C LYS A 184 -16.83 -1.40 7.59
N VAL A 185 -17.80 -2.29 7.82
CA VAL A 185 -17.59 -3.74 7.70
C VAL A 185 -17.40 -4.13 6.23
N ALA A 186 -16.34 -4.87 5.92
CA ALA A 186 -15.99 -5.28 4.55
C ALA A 186 -16.70 -6.56 4.06
N LEU A 187 -17.51 -7.19 4.92
CA LEU A 187 -18.26 -8.43 4.65
C LEU A 187 -17.38 -9.61 4.17
N THR A 188 -16.10 -9.61 4.55
CA THR A 188 -15.14 -10.67 4.27
C THR A 188 -14.31 -10.98 5.53
N SER A 189 -13.79 -12.20 5.59
CA SER A 189 -12.78 -12.63 6.56
C SER A 189 -11.38 -12.70 5.96
N ASN A 190 -11.25 -12.57 4.64
CA ASN A 190 -9.99 -12.57 3.94
C ASN A 190 -9.48 -11.12 3.80
N LEU A 191 -8.41 -10.78 4.53
CA LEU A 191 -7.82 -9.45 4.44
C LEU A 191 -7.28 -9.19 3.02
N ASP A 192 -6.77 -10.21 2.35
CA ASP A 192 -6.12 -10.11 1.04
C ASP A 192 -7.11 -9.94 -0.11
N SER A 193 -8.40 -10.23 0.10
CA SER A 193 -9.42 -9.99 -0.92
C SER A 193 -9.73 -8.51 -1.15
N ILE A 194 -9.25 -7.62 -0.27
CA ILE A 194 -9.45 -6.17 -0.38
C ILE A 194 -8.16 -5.54 -0.90
N THR A 195 -8.12 -5.20 -2.18
CA THR A 195 -6.97 -4.49 -2.78
C THR A 195 -7.20 -2.98 -2.86
N ILE A 196 -8.44 -2.52 -2.72
CA ILE A 196 -8.81 -1.10 -2.72
C ILE A 196 -9.84 -0.83 -1.63
N ALA A 197 -9.66 0.24 -0.86
CA ALA A 197 -10.65 0.72 0.11
C ALA A 197 -11.89 1.25 -0.61
N ASP A 198 -13.05 1.16 0.04
CA ASP A 198 -14.26 1.75 -0.52
C ASP A 198 -14.17 3.29 -0.56
N PRO A 199 -14.83 3.95 -1.53
CA PRO A 199 -14.78 5.41 -1.64
C PRO A 199 -15.45 6.08 -0.44
N VAL A 200 -15.04 7.32 -0.14
CA VAL A 200 -15.73 8.17 0.83
C VAL A 200 -17.22 8.29 0.47
N GLY A 201 -18.09 8.35 1.48
CA GLY A 201 -19.55 8.38 1.30
C GLY A 201 -20.20 7.01 1.05
N SER A 202 -19.43 5.91 1.03
CA SER A 202 -19.96 4.54 0.81
C SER A 202 -20.46 3.83 2.07
N GLY A 203 -20.75 4.56 3.15
CA GLY A 203 -21.24 4.00 4.42
C GLY A 203 -20.18 3.83 5.50
N TYR A 204 -19.07 4.57 5.46
CA TYR A 204 -18.25 4.79 6.65
C TYR A 204 -19.08 5.53 7.71
N VAL A 205 -19.01 5.07 8.96
CA VAL A 205 -19.69 5.72 10.09
C VAL A 205 -18.73 5.93 11.25
N SER A 206 -18.96 6.99 12.02
CA SER A 206 -18.21 7.36 13.21
C SER A 206 -19.11 8.09 14.22
N PRO A 207 -19.06 7.76 15.53
CA PRO A 207 -18.50 6.53 16.11
C PRO A 207 -19.32 5.29 15.69
N TYR A 208 -18.69 4.12 15.55
CA TYR A 208 -19.39 2.88 15.23
C TYR A 208 -20.03 2.26 16.50
N THR A 209 -21.11 2.87 16.99
CA THR A 209 -21.82 2.41 18.21
C THR A 209 -22.88 1.34 17.93
N GLN A 210 -23.10 0.99 16.66
CA GLN A 210 -24.25 0.16 16.26
C GLN A 210 -23.92 -1.34 16.26
N ASP A 211 -22.72 -1.76 15.85
CA ASP A 211 -22.32 -3.18 15.94
C ASP A 211 -20.91 -3.37 16.55
N PRO A 212 -20.78 -4.21 17.59
CA PRO A 212 -19.50 -4.61 18.17
C PRO A 212 -18.54 -5.26 17.17
N LEU A 213 -17.26 -5.29 17.54
CA LEU A 213 -16.23 -6.01 16.81
C LEU A 213 -16.56 -7.50 16.71
N VAL A 214 -16.39 -8.04 15.52
CA VAL A 214 -16.59 -9.45 15.22
C VAL A 214 -15.26 -10.09 14.88
N VAL A 215 -14.93 -11.18 15.57
CA VAL A 215 -13.73 -11.98 15.30
C VAL A 215 -13.79 -12.55 13.88
N ASN A 216 -12.65 -12.53 13.20
CA ASN A 216 -12.48 -12.97 11.81
C ASN A 216 -13.25 -12.11 10.80
N THR A 217 -13.47 -10.83 11.11
CA THR A 217 -14.06 -9.84 10.20
C THR A 217 -13.04 -8.77 9.83
N VAL A 218 -13.08 -8.35 8.57
CA VAL A 218 -12.30 -7.23 8.05
C VAL A 218 -13.14 -5.96 8.02
N TYR A 219 -12.52 -4.84 8.37
CA TYR A 219 -13.10 -3.51 8.40
C TYR A 219 -12.29 -2.59 7.47
N HIS A 220 -12.99 -1.77 6.69
CA HIS A 220 -12.43 -0.60 6.03
C HIS A 220 -12.33 0.54 7.03
N ILE A 221 -11.21 1.26 6.97
CA ILE A 221 -10.91 2.41 7.82
C ILE A 221 -10.61 3.60 6.91
N TRP A 222 -11.29 4.72 7.15
CA TRP A 222 -10.96 6.02 6.57
C TRP A 222 -10.59 6.96 7.70
N ILE A 223 -9.35 7.44 7.69
CA ILE A 223 -8.82 8.37 8.69
C ILE A 223 -8.97 9.75 8.09
N ASP A 224 -9.96 10.52 8.54
CA ASP A 224 -10.21 11.90 8.10
C ASP A 224 -9.50 12.87 9.05
N THR A 225 -8.55 13.63 8.52
CA THR A 225 -7.79 14.63 9.31
C THR A 225 -8.13 16.05 8.87
N GLN A 226 -9.42 16.40 8.82
CA GLN A 226 -9.98 17.76 8.69
C GLN A 226 -9.57 18.58 7.44
N PRO A 227 -10.53 19.26 6.77
CA PRO A 227 -11.93 19.42 7.16
C PRO A 227 -12.78 18.17 6.89
N TYR A 228 -13.67 17.87 7.84
CA TYR A 228 -14.52 16.67 7.81
C TYR A 228 -15.35 16.50 6.54
N GLY A 229 -15.54 15.24 6.16
CA GLY A 229 -16.64 14.81 5.29
C GLY A 229 -16.33 14.92 3.80
N GLU A 230 -15.13 15.38 3.45
CA GLU A 230 -14.62 15.43 2.08
C GLU A 230 -13.22 14.82 2.03
N LEU A 231 -13.00 13.99 1.01
CA LEU A 231 -11.68 13.40 0.77
C LEU A 231 -10.65 14.51 0.52
N ASN A 232 -9.63 14.59 1.37
CA ASN A 232 -8.60 15.62 1.30
C ASN A 232 -7.19 15.08 1.54
N THR A 233 -6.17 15.92 1.38
CA THR A 233 -4.75 15.53 1.46
C THR A 233 -4.27 15.13 2.85
N GLY A 234 -5.09 15.33 3.89
CA GLY A 234 -4.87 14.76 5.22
C GLY A 234 -5.35 13.32 5.36
N ASP A 235 -6.17 12.83 4.43
CA ASP A 235 -6.88 11.58 4.63
C ASP A 235 -6.05 10.36 4.25
N HIS A 236 -6.26 9.28 4.98
CA HIS A 236 -5.63 8.00 4.73
C HIS A 236 -6.61 6.83 4.83
N PHE A 237 -6.24 5.71 4.22
CA PHE A 237 -7.04 4.51 4.21
C PHE A 237 -6.29 3.33 4.81
N ALA A 238 -7.05 2.47 5.48
CA ALA A 238 -6.55 1.20 5.98
C ALA A 238 -7.62 0.10 5.88
N LYS A 239 -7.17 -1.15 6.01
CA LYS A 239 -8.01 -2.31 6.29
C LYS A 239 -7.49 -2.99 7.55
N VAL A 240 -8.40 -3.42 8.41
CA VAL A 240 -8.07 -4.05 9.69
C VAL A 240 -8.89 -5.32 9.85
N LYS A 241 -8.22 -6.44 10.14
CA LYS A 241 -8.87 -7.71 10.51
C LYS A 241 -8.79 -7.90 12.01
N VAL A 242 -9.94 -8.23 12.62
CA VAL A 242 -9.99 -8.65 14.02
C VAL A 242 -9.64 -10.14 14.10
N LEU A 243 -8.51 -10.46 14.74
CA LEU A 243 -8.02 -11.84 14.89
C LEU A 243 -8.62 -12.53 16.12
N SER A 244 -8.71 -11.80 17.24
CA SER A 244 -9.28 -12.32 18.49
C SER A 244 -9.75 -11.18 19.38
N ILE A 245 -10.73 -11.48 20.23
CA ILE A 245 -11.15 -10.62 21.34
C ILE A 245 -11.05 -11.45 22.63
N GLY A 246 -10.15 -11.04 23.53
CA GLY A 246 -9.90 -11.68 24.81
C GLY A 246 -10.92 -11.29 25.88
N THR A 247 -11.04 -12.13 26.91
CA THR A 247 -11.93 -11.85 28.06
C THR A 247 -11.46 -10.68 28.91
N ASP A 248 -10.18 -10.31 28.79
CA ASP A 248 -9.53 -9.15 29.41
C ASP A 248 -9.64 -7.87 28.55
N GLY A 249 -10.35 -7.94 27.42
CA GLY A 249 -10.53 -6.81 26.50
C GLY A 249 -9.38 -6.63 25.51
N ALA A 250 -8.40 -7.53 25.48
CA ALA A 250 -7.34 -7.52 24.48
C ALA A 250 -7.91 -7.86 23.09
N VAL A 251 -7.69 -6.99 22.11
CA VAL A 251 -8.08 -7.22 20.71
C VAL A 251 -6.82 -7.29 19.86
N GLN A 252 -6.62 -8.45 19.21
CA GLN A 252 -5.52 -8.66 18.27
C GLN A 252 -5.98 -8.29 16.88
N LEU A 253 -5.20 -7.46 16.20
CA LEU A 253 -5.52 -6.88 14.91
C LEU A 253 -4.39 -7.15 13.92
N GLN A 254 -4.77 -7.46 12.69
CA GLN A 254 -3.88 -7.40 11.53
C GLN A 254 -4.28 -6.19 10.69
N CYS A 255 -3.34 -5.28 10.46
CA CYS A 255 -3.57 -3.97 9.86
C CYS A 255 -2.79 -3.82 8.56
N VAL A 256 -3.39 -3.13 7.59
CA VAL A 256 -2.74 -2.67 6.36
C VAL A 256 -3.10 -1.22 6.16
N TYR A 257 -2.09 -0.35 6.03
CA TYR A 257 -2.24 1.10 6.00
C TYR A 257 -1.57 1.71 4.77
N GLN A 258 -2.28 2.62 4.10
CA GLN A 258 -1.77 3.35 2.95
C GLN A 258 -1.15 4.69 3.40
N ARG A 259 0.18 4.79 3.25
CA ARG A 259 0.97 5.97 3.62
C ARG A 259 0.82 7.13 2.66
N ILE A 260 0.39 6.88 1.42
CA ILE A 260 0.14 7.93 0.44
C ILE A 260 -1.25 8.51 0.72
N SER A 261 -1.30 9.78 1.10
CA SER A 261 -2.54 10.49 1.37
C SER A 261 -3.52 10.38 0.20
N MET A 262 -4.81 10.26 0.52
CA MET A 262 -5.94 10.03 -0.39
C MET A 262 -5.92 8.70 -1.16
N LEU A 263 -4.79 8.02 -1.32
CA LEU A 263 -4.72 6.79 -2.11
C LEU A 263 -5.46 5.66 -1.39
N ARG A 264 -6.38 4.98 -2.09
CA ARG A 264 -7.19 3.89 -1.53
C ARG A 264 -6.58 2.51 -1.72
N TRP A 265 -5.42 2.41 -2.34
CA TRP A 265 -4.79 1.12 -2.68
C TRP A 265 -4.28 0.43 -1.43
N LEU A 266 -4.74 -0.80 -1.20
CA LEU A 266 -4.40 -1.67 -0.08
C LEU A 266 -4.04 -3.10 -0.52
N PRO A 267 -3.29 -3.33 -1.63
CA PRO A 267 -2.89 -4.67 -2.03
C PRO A 267 -1.98 -5.30 -0.97
N THR A 268 -2.22 -6.57 -0.66
CA THR A 268 -1.33 -7.42 0.14
C THR A 268 -0.78 -8.55 -0.73
N PRO A 269 0.32 -9.23 -0.30
CA PRO A 269 0.91 -10.35 -1.05
C PRO A 269 -0.05 -11.49 -1.38
#